data_AF-A0A7W8K2M2-F1
#
_entry.id   AF-A0A7W8K2M2-F1
#
_cell.length_a   1.000
_cell.length_b   1.000
_cell.length_c   1.000
_cell.angle_alpha   90.00
_cell.angle_beta   90.00
_cell.angle_gamma   90.00
#
_symmetry.space_group_name_H-M   'P 1'
#
loop_
_entity.id
_entity.type
_entity.pdbx_description
1 polymer ?
#
loop_
_entity_poly.entity_id
_entity_poly.type
_entity_poly.pdbx_seq_one_letter_code
_entity_poly.pdbx_strand_id
1 'polypeptide(L)'
;MTLLSLPQWQVVLRWDDGARSTVRYAGWLWIGAMSHGVHQLALACYAQRRATEPELPKHMSYLILSFTLIERPVEDMALTPDVC
;
A
#
# COMPACT_ATOMS: atom_id res chain seq x y z
N MET A 1 -20.85 1.79 -16.40
CA MET A 1 -19.52 1.16 -16.30
C MET A 1 -19.22 1.01 -14.81
N THR A 2 -19.29 -0.21 -14.27
CA THR A 2 -19.05 -0.48 -12.86
C THR A 2 -17.55 -0.36 -12.59
N LEU A 3 -17.16 0.70 -11.90
CA LEU A 3 -15.76 0.94 -11.53
C LEU A 3 -15.47 0.08 -10.30
N LEU A 4 -15.00 -1.16 -10.53
CA LEU A 4 -14.51 -2.04 -9.47
C LEU A 4 -13.35 -1.32 -8.78
N SER A 5 -13.65 -0.66 -7.66
CA SER A 5 -12.66 0.05 -6.87
C SER A 5 -11.86 -0.98 -6.09
N LEU A 6 -10.54 -1.03 -6.28
CA LEU A 6 -9.68 -1.95 -5.54
C LEU A 6 -9.60 -1.51 -4.06
N PRO A 7 -9.49 -2.44 -3.10
CA PRO A 7 -9.26 -2.07 -1.71
C PRO A 7 -7.97 -1.26 -1.56
N GLN A 8 -8.02 -0.22 -0.73
CA GLN A 8 -6.84 0.57 -0.39
C GLN A 8 -6.32 0.24 1.00
N TRP A 9 -5.02 0.02 1.10
CA TRP A 9 -4.32 -0.33 2.33
C TRP A 9 -3.27 0.71 2.66
N GLN A 10 -3.23 1.12 3.93
CA GLN A 10 -2.11 1.82 4.51
C GLN A 10 -1.08 0.80 4.97
N VAL A 11 0.16 0.97 4.53
CA VAL A 11 1.27 0.09 4.89
C VAL A 11 2.32 0.88 5.63
N VAL A 12 2.62 0.48 6.85
CA VAL A 12 3.66 1.11 7.67
C VAL A 12 4.96 0.35 7.51
N LEU A 13 5.99 1.05 7.07
CA LEU A 13 7.35 0.56 6.86
C LEU A 13 8.27 1.11 7.95
N ARG A 14 9.23 0.30 8.38
CA ARG A 14 10.36 0.73 9.19
C ARG A 14 11.66 0.47 8.45
N TRP A 15 12.46 1.51 8.28
CA TRP A 15 13.80 1.43 7.69
C TRP A 15 14.83 1.01 8.75
N ASP A 16 15.99 0.55 8.30
CA ASP A 16 17.08 0.08 9.18
C ASP A 16 17.65 1.18 10.11
N ASP A 17 17.53 2.46 9.74
CA ASP A 17 17.89 3.61 10.60
C ASP A 17 16.83 3.92 11.67
N GLY A 18 15.74 3.15 11.69
CA GLY A 18 14.63 3.33 12.63
C GLY A 18 13.57 4.32 12.16
N ALA A 19 13.77 5.02 11.04
CA ALA A 19 12.74 5.91 10.49
C ALA A 19 11.52 5.10 10.03
N ARG A 20 10.35 5.75 10.07
CA ARG A 20 9.09 5.15 9.64
C ARG A 20 8.54 5.88 8.43
N SER A 21 8.01 5.11 7.50
CA SER A 21 7.30 5.63 6.33
C SER A 21 5.97 4.94 6.15
N THR A 22 5.02 5.65 5.58
CA THR A 22 3.68 5.13 5.32
C THR A 22 3.43 5.21 3.82
N VAL A 23 3.07 4.09 3.20
CA VAL A 23 2.72 4.01 1.78
C VAL A 23 1.28 3.52 1.60
N ARG A 24 0.65 3.92 0.49
CA ARG A 24 -0.70 3.48 0.12
C ARG A 24 -0.63 2.43 -0.98
N TYR A 25 -1.18 1.25 -0.71
CA TYR A 25 -1.27 0.14 -1.65
C TYR A 25 -2.73 -0.06 -2.08
N ALA A 26 -3.02 0.05 -3.37
CA ALA A 26 -4.31 -0.28 -3.93
C ALA A 26 -4.24 -1.68 -4.56
N GLY A 27 -4.97 -2.63 -3.99
CA GLY A 27 -4.95 -4.02 -4.44
C GLY A 27 -5.33 -5.01 -3.35
N TRP A 28 -5.61 -6.24 -3.77
CA TRP A 28 -5.95 -7.33 -2.87
C TRP A 28 -4.72 -7.85 -2.12
N LEU A 29 -4.87 -8.23 -0.84
CA LEU A 29 -3.80 -8.81 -0.05
C LEU A 29 -3.57 -10.28 -0.42
N TRP A 30 -2.82 -10.52 -1.50
CA TRP A 30 -2.28 -11.84 -1.83
C TRP A 30 -0.81 -11.86 -1.41
N ILE A 31 -0.43 -12.74 -0.48
CA ILE A 31 0.89 -12.75 0.21
C ILE A 31 2.08 -12.58 -0.76
N GLY A 32 2.01 -13.08 -2.00
CA GLY A 32 3.02 -12.86 -3.05
C GLY A 32 2.96 -11.49 -3.76
N ALA A 33 1.85 -11.19 -4.44
CA ALA A 33 1.70 -9.98 -5.25
C ALA A 33 1.72 -8.69 -4.41
N MET A 34 1.16 -8.76 -3.20
CA MET A 34 1.18 -7.71 -2.19
C MET A 34 2.62 -7.38 -1.77
N SER A 35 3.44 -8.40 -1.50
CA SER A 35 4.84 -8.20 -1.13
C SER A 35 5.62 -7.49 -2.24
N HIS A 36 5.36 -7.83 -3.51
CA HIS A 36 5.98 -7.14 -4.64
C HIS A 36 5.49 -5.69 -4.78
N GLY A 37 4.17 -5.46 -4.75
CA GLY A 37 3.59 -4.12 -4.90
C GLY A 37 4.04 -3.16 -3.79
N VAL A 38 4.02 -3.62 -2.54
CA VAL A 38 4.54 -2.87 -1.39
C VAL A 38 6.04 -2.62 -1.54
N HIS A 39 6.79 -3.58 -2.09
CA HIS A 39 8.22 -3.38 -2.33
C HIS A 39 8.51 -2.26 -3.33
N GLN A 40 7.76 -2.19 -4.43
CA GLN A 40 7.91 -1.09 -5.39
C GLN A 40 7.56 0.26 -4.75
N LEU A 41 6.51 0.32 -3.93
CA LEU A 41 6.15 1.53 -3.19
C LEU A 41 7.21 1.94 -2.17
N ALA A 42 7.82 0.98 -1.48
CA ALA A 42 8.93 1.22 -0.57
C ALA A 42 10.14 1.79 -1.34
N LEU A 43 10.51 1.21 -2.48
CA LEU A 43 11.61 1.72 -3.30
C LEU A 43 11.36 3.16 -3.77
N ALA A 44 10.14 3.47 -4.22
CA ALA A 44 9.78 4.83 -4.63
C ALA A 44 9.85 5.82 -3.45
N CYS A 45 9.32 5.43 -2.29
CA CYS A 45 9.40 6.23 -1.07
C CYS A 45 10.85 6.48 -0.65
N TYR A 46 11.70 5.45 -0.72
CA TYR A 46 13.12 5.57 -0.40
C TYR A 46 13.88 6.46 -1.39
N ALA A 47 13.58 6.35 -2.69
CA ALA A 47 14.18 7.21 -3.71
C ALA A 47 13.85 8.70 -3.46
N GLN A 48 12.60 9.00 -3.09
CA GLN A 48 12.21 10.36 -2.71
C GLN A 48 12.94 10.84 -1.46
N ARG A 49 13.07 9.97 -0.45
CA ARG A 49 13.83 10.29 0.77
C ARG A 49 15.31 10.57 0.49
N ARG A 50 15.94 9.80 -0.39
CA ARG A 50 17.33 10.06 -0.85
C ARG A 50 17.48 11.35 -1.62
N ALA A 51 16.44 11.83 -2.30
CA ALA A 51 16.48 13.13 -2.97
C ALA A 51 16.55 14.28 -1.96
N THR A 52 15.98 14.11 -0.76
CA THR A 52 16.02 15.08 0.34
C THR A 52 17.21 14.87 1.30
N GLU A 53 17.71 13.63 1.39
CA GLU A 53 18.80 13.23 2.28
C GLU A 53 19.85 12.44 1.46
N PRO A 54 20.75 13.12 0.73
CA PRO A 54 21.66 12.47 -0.21
C PRO A 54 22.73 11.59 0.47
N GLU A 55 22.93 11.77 1.78
CA GLU A 55 23.86 10.99 2.61
C GLU A 55 23.36 9.58 2.91
N LEU A 56 22.07 9.31 2.68
CA LEU A 56 21.48 7.99 2.88
C LEU A 56 22.10 6.93 1.95
N PRO A 57 22.24 5.69 2.42
CA PRO A 57 22.88 4.62 1.65
C PRO A 57 22.15 4.35 0.33
N LYS A 58 22.85 3.79 -0.67
CA LYS A 58 22.22 3.48 -1.97
C LYS A 58 21.07 2.48 -1.86
N HIS A 59 21.19 1.56 -0.91
CA HIS A 59 20.21 0.52 -0.61
C HIS A 59 19.96 0.50 0.89
N MET A 60 18.72 0.24 1.28
CA MET A 60 18.32 0.16 2.67
C MET A 60 17.25 -0.90 2.83
N SER A 61 17.43 -1.78 3.80
CA SER A 61 16.40 -2.76 4.14
C SER A 61 15.28 -2.07 4.88
N TYR A 62 14.11 -2.70 4.83
CA TYR A 62 12.96 -2.27 5.59
C TYR A 62 12.15 -3.47 6.05
N LEU A 63 11.37 -3.26 7.10
CA LEU A 63 10.38 -4.19 7.60
C LEU A 63 8.99 -3.60 7.40
N ILE A 64 8.04 -4.45 7.04
CA ILE A 64 6.64 -4.07 7.04
C ILE A 64 6.08 -4.34 8.44
N LEU A 65 5.59 -3.29 9.10
CA LEU A 65 5.10 -3.37 10.46
C LEU A 65 3.61 -3.70 10.52
N SER A 66 2.81 -3.10 9.64
CA SER A 66 1.35 -3.26 9.68
C SER A 66 0.69 -2.96 8.34
N PHE A 67 -0.50 -3.55 8.17
CA PHE A 67 -1.44 -3.28 7.08
C PHE A 67 -2.77 -2.84 7.66
N THR A 68 -3.24 -1.66 7.29
CA THR A 68 -4.52 -1.11 7.74
C THR A 68 -5.40 -0.82 6.53
N LEU A 69 -6.57 -1.44 6.46
CA LEU A 69 -7.54 -1.17 5.40
C LEU A 69 -8.09 0.25 5.56
N ILE A 70 -7.95 1.08 4.51
CA ILE A 70 -8.47 2.45 4.47
C ILE A 70 -9.80 2.47 3.73
N GLU A 71 -9.87 1.80 2.58
CA GLU A 71 -11.07 1.77 1.74
C GLU A 71 -11.39 0.34 1.32
N ARG A 72 -12.64 -0.06 1.52
CA ARG A 72 -13.19 -1.32 1.02
C ARG A 72 -13.66 -1.14 -0.43
N PRO A 73 -13.56 -2.17 -1.27
CA PRO A 73 -14.25 -2.16 -2.55
C PRO A 73 -15.74 -1.90 -2.29
N VAL A 74 -16.30 -0.94 -3.00
CA VAL A 74 -17.76 -0.78 -3.05
C VAL A 74 -18.27 -1.92 -3.93
N GLU A 75 -18.72 -3.00 -3.30
CA GLU A 75 -19.66 -3.90 -3.97
C GLU A 75 -20.97 -3.12 -4.10
N ASP A 76 -21.32 -2.78 -5.35
CA ASP A 76 -22.67 -2.36 -5.69
C ASP A 76 -23.56 -3.56 -5.40
N MET A 77 -24.03 -3.65 -4.16
CA MET A 77 -24.99 -4.65 -3.73
C MET A 77 -26.25 -4.30 -4.51
N ALA A 78 -26.43 -5.00 -5.64
CA ALA A 78 -27.57 -4.83 -6.51
C ALA A 78 -28.83 -4.79 -5.65
N LEU A 79 -29.46 -3.60 -5.60
CA LEU A 79 -30.83 -3.45 -5.19
C LEU A 79 -31.63 -4.39 -6.10
N THR A 80 -31.92 -5.60 -5.63
CA THR A 80 -33.06 -6.35 -6.16
C THR A 80 -34.28 -5.53 -5.75
N PRO A 81 -35.01 -4.87 -6.67
CA PRO A 81 -36.32 -4.38 -6.31
C PRO A 81 -37.15 -5.61 -5.95
N ASP A 82 -37.54 -5.68 -4.68
CA ASP A 82 -38.53 -6.61 -4.18
C ASP A 82 -39.79 -6.42 -5.06
N VAL A 83 -40.09 -7.45 -5.86
CA VAL A 83 -41.33 -7.49 -6.65
C VAL A 83 -42.45 -7.76 -5.66
N CYS A 84 -43.23 -6.72 -5.34
CA CYS A 84 -44.57 -6.83 -4.77
C CYS A 84 -45.59 -6.31 -5.78
#